data_AF-A0A2T2SCQ8-F1
#
_entry.id   AF-A0A2T2SCQ8-F1
#
_cell.length_a   1.000
_cell.length_b   1.000
_cell.length_c   1.000
_cell.angle_alpha   90.00
_cell.angle_beta   90.00
_cell.angle_gamma   90.00
#
_symmetry.space_group_name_H-M   'P 1'
#
loop_
_entity.id
_entity.type
_entity.pdbx_description
1 polymer ?
#
loop_
_entity_poly.entity_id
_entity_poly.type
_entity_poly.pdbx_seq_one_letter_code
_entity_poly.pdbx_strand_id
1 'polypeptide(L)'
;MAIRGAQPDLNNVTMNGHSFASTAERRATALDLVPSEMVSSVEVIKAVRPDMDANAVGGTININTLSAFDRDGTFVSASGRLLNHAQQLDFEDKRQPFRASVTAGTQFGADQQWGIAVSASAFRRDFTTAEFNPATWNDVDGTMIPEDLETNVEDHNRDRYSVNTNLDYRFTSTSRLYARGYYSHTAE
;
A
#
# COMPACT_ATOMS: atom_id res chain seq x y z
N MET A 1 -6.48 -8.84 3.32
CA MET A 1 -7.15 -9.63 2.26
C MET A 1 -7.30 -11.07 2.74
N ALA A 2 -8.38 -11.76 2.39
CA ALA A 2 -8.52 -13.20 2.62
C ALA A 2 -8.43 -13.93 1.27
N ILE A 3 -7.49 -14.88 1.12
CA ILE A 3 -7.41 -15.75 -0.05
C ILE A 3 -8.06 -17.07 0.35
N ARG A 4 -9.11 -17.49 -0.38
CA ARG A 4 -9.84 -18.75 -0.12
C ARG A 4 -10.35 -18.91 1.33
N GLY A 5 -10.73 -17.81 1.98
CA GLY A 5 -11.21 -17.83 3.38
C GLY A 5 -10.11 -17.99 4.43
N ALA A 6 -8.83 -18.09 4.03
CA ALA A 6 -7.72 -18.06 4.97
C ALA A 6 -7.58 -16.66 5.57
N GLN A 7 -7.27 -16.61 6.88
CA GLN A 7 -7.06 -15.36 7.61
C GLN A 7 -5.97 -14.51 6.93
N PRO A 8 -6.06 -13.17 6.97
CA PRO A 8 -5.11 -12.28 6.30
C PRO A 8 -3.64 -12.52 6.66
N ASP A 9 -3.37 -12.97 7.89
CA ASP A 9 -2.02 -13.24 8.38
C ASP A 9 -1.37 -14.50 7.78
N LEU A 10 -2.17 -15.35 7.11
CA LEU A 10 -1.72 -16.56 6.42
C LEU A 10 -1.41 -16.32 4.93
N ASN A 11 -1.58 -15.08 4.46
CA ASN A 11 -1.26 -14.66 3.11
C ASN A 11 0.07 -13.89 3.12
N ASN A 12 0.92 -14.16 2.13
CA ASN A 12 2.17 -13.42 1.97
C ASN A 12 1.98 -12.29 0.95
N VAL A 13 2.58 -11.12 1.20
CA VAL A 13 2.61 -10.01 0.24
C VAL A 13 4.06 -9.74 -0.13
N THR A 14 4.36 -9.86 -1.42
CA THR A 14 5.66 -9.57 -1.98
C THR A 14 5.59 -8.37 -2.93
N MET A 15 6.69 -7.64 -3.06
CA MET A 15 6.89 -6.62 -4.07
C MET A 15 8.08 -7.00 -4.94
N ASN A 16 7.88 -7.11 -6.25
CA ASN A 16 8.89 -7.59 -7.20
C ASN A 16 9.51 -8.94 -6.79
N GLY A 17 8.70 -9.83 -6.20
CA GLY A 17 9.14 -11.13 -5.68
C GLY A 17 9.87 -11.09 -4.33
N HIS A 18 10.09 -9.92 -3.74
CA HIS A 18 10.72 -9.78 -2.42
C HIS A 18 9.68 -9.55 -1.31
N SER A 19 9.88 -10.13 -0.13
CA SER A 19 8.98 -9.93 1.02
C SER A 19 8.79 -8.45 1.32
N PHE A 20 7.55 -7.97 1.29
CA PHE A 20 7.24 -6.59 1.61
C PHE A 20 7.08 -6.46 3.12
N ALA A 21 7.86 -5.57 3.75
CA ALA A 21 7.83 -5.40 5.20
C ALA A 21 6.46 -4.91 5.66
N SER A 22 5.89 -5.58 6.66
CA SER A 22 4.65 -5.11 7.30
C SER A 22 4.98 -3.95 8.24
N THR A 23 4.14 -2.91 8.20
CA THR A 23 4.21 -1.75 9.11
C THR A 23 3.34 -1.94 10.36
N ALA A 24 2.70 -3.11 10.52
CA ALA A 24 1.87 -3.46 11.67
C ALA A 24 2.51 -4.61 12.47
N GLU A 25 2.15 -4.78 13.74
CA GLU A 25 2.49 -5.95 14.57
C GLU A 25 1.91 -7.29 14.03
N ARG A 26 1.30 -7.27 12.84
CA ARG A 26 0.68 -8.40 12.16
C ARG A 26 1.27 -8.56 10.76
N ARG A 27 1.21 -9.77 10.19
CA ARG A 27 1.65 -10.08 8.81
C ARG A 27 0.75 -9.49 7.72
N ALA A 28 -0.30 -8.77 8.11
CA ALA A 28 -1.14 -7.98 7.23
C ALA A 28 -0.42 -6.71 6.74
N THR A 29 0.36 -6.84 5.67
CA THR A 29 0.95 -5.69 4.97
C THR A 29 -0.13 -4.71 4.50
N ALA A 30 0.01 -3.43 4.83
CA ALA A 30 -0.87 -2.38 4.36
C ALA A 30 -0.67 -2.15 2.85
N LEU A 31 -1.52 -2.75 2.02
CA LEU A 31 -1.47 -2.62 0.56
C LEU A 31 -1.76 -1.19 0.05
N ASP A 32 -2.15 -0.29 0.94
CA ASP A 32 -2.30 1.14 0.67
C ASP A 32 -0.95 1.89 0.59
N LEU A 33 0.17 1.17 0.75
CA LEU A 33 1.54 1.72 0.68
C LEU A 33 2.03 1.94 -0.76
N VAL A 34 1.33 1.40 -1.77
CA VAL A 34 1.74 1.44 -3.18
C VAL A 34 0.62 2.08 -4.03
N PRO A 35 0.82 3.29 -4.57
CA PRO A 35 -0.11 3.87 -5.54
C PRO A 35 -0.23 2.96 -6.77
N SER A 36 -1.45 2.83 -7.28
CA SER A 36 -1.77 2.03 -8.47
C SER A 36 -0.91 2.37 -9.69
N GLU A 37 -0.49 3.63 -9.79
CA GLU A 37 0.29 4.18 -10.88
C GLU A 37 1.79 3.83 -10.81
N MET A 38 2.23 3.24 -9.69
CA MET A 38 3.57 2.65 -9.53
C MET A 38 3.55 1.14 -9.79
N VAL A 39 2.36 0.54 -9.88
CA VAL A 39 2.15 -0.90 -10.07
C VAL A 39 2.01 -1.20 -11.55
N SER A 40 2.84 -2.11 -12.04
CA SER A 40 2.74 -2.70 -13.37
C SER A 40 1.69 -3.80 -13.39
N SER A 41 1.77 -4.74 -12.42
CA SER A 41 0.81 -5.83 -12.30
C SER A 41 0.68 -6.32 -10.86
N VAL A 42 -0.45 -6.96 -10.57
CA VAL A 42 -0.69 -7.68 -9.31
C VAL A 42 -0.98 -9.13 -9.63
N GLU A 43 -0.13 -10.02 -9.14
CA GLU A 43 -0.26 -11.46 -9.33
C GLU A 43 -0.78 -12.11 -8.06
N VAL A 44 -1.84 -12.90 -8.18
CA VAL A 44 -2.42 -13.65 -7.06
C VAL A 44 -2.14 -15.12 -7.25
N ILE A 45 -1.17 -15.64 -6.50
CA ILE A 45 -0.72 -17.02 -6.58
C ILE A 45 -1.40 -17.82 -5.46
N LYS A 46 -2.32 -18.71 -5.85
CA LYS A 46 -3.14 -19.52 -4.93
C LYS A 46 -2.56 -20.93 -4.67
N ALA A 47 -1.43 -21.26 -5.27
CA ALA A 47 -0.72 -22.53 -5.13
C ALA A 47 0.77 -22.24 -4.99
N VAL A 48 1.40 -22.77 -3.94
CA VAL A 48 2.83 -22.60 -3.69
C VAL A 48 3.62 -23.22 -4.86
N ARG A 49 4.50 -22.44 -5.49
CA ARG A 49 5.42 -22.92 -6.52
C ARG A 49 6.82 -23.06 -5.91
N PRO A 50 7.70 -23.93 -6.47
CA PRO A 50 9.04 -24.19 -5.91
C PRO A 50 9.97 -22.98 -5.87
N ASP A 51 9.68 -21.96 -6.67
CA ASP A 51 10.41 -20.70 -6.82
C ASP A 51 9.99 -19.61 -5.81
N MET A 52 9.12 -19.94 -4.85
CA MET A 52 8.57 -19.00 -3.87
C MET A 52 9.03 -19.33 -2.45
N ASP A 53 9.15 -18.29 -1.62
CA ASP A 53 9.37 -18.48 -0.18
C ASP A 53 8.20 -19.26 0.45
N ALA A 54 8.52 -20.27 1.27
CA ALA A 54 7.58 -21.22 1.86
C ALA A 54 6.65 -20.63 2.96
N ASN A 55 6.37 -19.33 2.91
CA ASN A 55 5.78 -18.56 4.00
C ASN A 55 4.29 -18.21 3.80
N ALA A 56 3.64 -18.76 2.77
CA ALA A 56 2.22 -18.53 2.48
C ALA A 56 1.39 -19.82 2.60
N VAL A 57 0.49 -19.89 3.59
CA VAL A 57 -0.44 -21.01 3.79
C VAL A 57 -1.73 -20.82 2.96
N GLY A 58 -2.19 -19.57 2.80
CA GLY A 58 -3.40 -19.24 2.01
C GLY A 58 -3.13 -18.85 0.55
N GLY A 59 -1.98 -18.22 0.28
CA GLY A 59 -1.56 -17.75 -1.04
C GLY A 59 -0.60 -16.57 -0.95
N THR A 60 0.02 -16.20 -2.07
CA THR A 60 0.93 -15.04 -2.16
C THR A 60 0.37 -14.01 -3.15
N ILE A 61 0.41 -12.74 -2.77
CA ILE A 61 0.12 -11.61 -3.64
C ILE A 61 1.44 -10.95 -3.98
N ASN A 62 1.81 -10.94 -5.25
CA ASN A 62 3.02 -10.27 -5.72
C ASN A 62 2.65 -8.99 -6.46
N ILE A 63 3.15 -7.86 -5.98
CA ILE A 63 3.01 -6.55 -6.61
C ILE A 63 4.26 -6.30 -7.45
N ASN A 64 4.12 -6.27 -8.77
CA ASN A 64 5.20 -5.91 -9.67
C ASN A 64 5.15 -4.40 -9.91
N THR A 65 6.21 -3.68 -9.56
CA THR A 65 6.33 -2.24 -9.86
C THR A 65 6.83 -2.03 -11.29
N LEU A 66 6.51 -0.88 -11.87
CA LEU A 66 6.92 -0.52 -13.23
C LEU A 66 8.43 -0.63 -13.45
N SER A 67 8.82 -1.39 -14.49
CA SER A 67 10.18 -1.39 -15.05
C SER A 67 10.27 -0.49 -16.28
N ALA A 68 11.47 -0.02 -16.59
CA ALA A 68 11.76 0.71 -17.82
C ALA A 68 11.41 -0.10 -19.08
N PHE A 69 11.41 -1.43 -18.98
CA PHE A 69 11.12 -2.34 -20.07
C PHE A 69 9.64 -2.72 -20.22
N ASP A 70 8.76 -2.21 -19.37
CA ASP A 70 7.32 -2.42 -19.48
C ASP A 70 6.70 -1.51 -20.56
N ARG A 71 7.44 -0.50 -21.03
CA ARG A 71 7.04 0.44 -22.08
C ARG A 71 8.22 0.70 -23.00
N ASP A 72 7.93 0.94 -24.28
CA ASP A 72 8.96 1.29 -25.26
C ASP A 72 9.44 2.74 -25.05
N GLY A 73 10.77 2.93 -25.06
CA GLY A 73 11.39 4.24 -24.96
C GLY A 73 11.24 4.94 -23.60
N THR A 74 11.25 6.27 -23.63
CA THR A 74 11.12 7.10 -22.42
C THR A 74 9.64 7.36 -22.14
N PHE A 75 9.22 7.18 -20.90
CA PHE A 75 7.85 7.44 -20.47
C PHE A 75 7.81 8.23 -19.17
N VAL A 76 6.72 8.98 -19.01
CA VAL A 76 6.36 9.67 -17.77
C VAL A 76 4.84 9.55 -17.60
N SER A 77 4.39 9.32 -16.37
CA SER A 77 2.99 9.34 -15.99
C SER A 77 2.84 9.98 -14.62
N ALA A 78 1.81 10.79 -14.43
CA ALA A 78 1.49 11.39 -13.15
C ALA A 78 -0.01 11.25 -12.87
N SER A 79 -0.37 11.19 -11.60
CA SER A 79 -1.75 11.24 -11.15
C SER A 79 -1.89 12.05 -9.87
N GLY A 80 -3.06 12.65 -9.70
CA GLY A 80 -3.44 13.39 -8.51
C GLY A 80 -4.92 13.22 -8.26
N ARG A 81 -5.30 12.98 -7.00
CA ARG A 81 -6.69 12.85 -6.57
C ARG A 81 -6.86 13.59 -5.25
N LEU A 82 -7.92 14.39 -5.16
CA LEU A 82 -8.43 14.87 -3.89
C LEU A 82 -9.34 13.79 -3.31
N LEU A 83 -9.27 13.58 -2.00
CA LEU A 83 -10.09 12.60 -1.30
C LEU A 83 -11.08 13.37 -0.44
N ASN A 84 -12.33 12.93 -0.43
CA ASN A 84 -13.36 13.49 0.41
C ASN A 84 -14.01 12.35 1.21
N HIS A 85 -14.35 12.60 2.47
CA HIS A 85 -14.97 11.59 3.33
C HIS A 85 -16.25 12.15 3.95
N ALA A 86 -17.39 11.55 3.61
CA ALA A 86 -18.72 12.00 4.04
C ALA A 86 -18.96 11.92 5.57
N GLN A 87 -18.06 11.27 6.32
CA GLN A 87 -18.16 11.11 7.78
C GLN A 87 -17.12 11.93 8.56
N GLN A 88 -16.42 12.87 7.91
CA GLN A 88 -15.60 13.83 8.66
C GLN A 88 -16.52 14.75 9.47
N LEU A 89 -16.54 14.56 10.78
CA LEU A 89 -17.08 15.55 11.71
C LEU A 89 -16.11 16.73 11.75
N ASP A 90 -16.61 17.94 11.54
CA ASP A 90 -15.82 19.15 11.31
C ASP A 90 -15.43 19.80 12.65
N PHE A 91 -14.61 19.10 13.45
CA PHE A 91 -14.21 19.58 14.78
C PHE A 91 -12.95 20.48 14.76
N GLU A 92 -12.17 20.53 13.67
CA GLU A 92 -10.93 21.33 13.59
C GLU A 92 -10.48 21.65 12.13
N ASP A 93 -9.44 22.48 11.98
CA ASP A 93 -8.84 22.96 10.72
C ASP A 93 -8.23 21.80 9.89
N LYS A 94 -9.06 21.04 9.18
CA LYS A 94 -8.62 19.88 8.40
C LYS A 94 -8.01 20.28 7.07
N ARG A 95 -6.82 19.74 6.78
CA ARG A 95 -6.19 19.93 5.47
C ARG A 95 -6.81 18.99 4.47
N GLN A 96 -7.02 19.47 3.24
CA GLN A 96 -7.63 18.70 2.16
C GLN A 96 -6.86 17.38 1.94
N PRO A 97 -7.49 16.21 2.18
CA PRO A 97 -6.87 14.92 1.92
C PRO A 97 -6.55 14.74 0.43
N PHE A 98 -5.37 14.21 0.12
CA PHE A 98 -4.95 14.02 -1.25
C PHE A 98 -4.05 12.81 -1.44
N ARG A 99 -3.98 12.36 -2.69
CA ARG A 99 -2.98 11.40 -3.17
C ARG A 99 -2.40 11.93 -4.47
N ALA A 100 -1.09 11.92 -4.58
CA ALA A 100 -0.38 12.26 -5.80
C ALA A 100 0.73 11.24 -6.07
N SER A 101 0.98 10.96 -7.35
CA SER A 101 2.06 10.08 -7.76
C SER A 101 2.66 10.52 -9.10
N VAL A 102 3.93 10.19 -9.29
CA VAL A 102 4.64 10.35 -10.55
C VAL A 102 5.54 9.16 -10.76
N THR A 103 5.58 8.69 -12.01
CA THR A 103 6.45 7.60 -12.45
C THR A 103 7.11 8.02 -13.75
N ALA A 104 8.41 7.79 -13.87
CA ALA A 104 9.16 8.00 -15.09
C ALA A 104 10.12 6.83 -15.32
N GLY A 105 10.40 6.52 -16.58
CA GLY A 105 11.37 5.49 -16.93
C GLY A 105 11.92 5.67 -18.33
N THR A 106 13.09 5.10 -18.56
CA THR A 106 13.75 5.13 -19.86
C THR A 106 14.68 3.94 -20.04
N GLN A 107 14.83 3.52 -21.29
CA GLN A 107 15.80 2.53 -21.73
C GLN A 107 16.96 3.24 -22.42
N PHE A 108 18.20 2.79 -22.18
CA PHE A 108 19.41 3.41 -22.70
C PHE A 108 20.51 2.38 -23.01
N GLY A 109 21.57 2.85 -23.66
CA GLY A 109 22.65 2.03 -24.23
C GLY A 109 22.43 1.71 -25.71
N ALA A 110 23.47 1.21 -26.38
CA ALA A 110 23.46 0.96 -27.83
C ALA A 110 22.27 0.12 -28.29
N ASP A 111 21.90 -0.89 -27.50
CA ASP A 111 20.81 -1.82 -27.80
C ASP A 111 19.62 -1.68 -26.84
N GLN A 112 19.47 -0.52 -26.17
CA GLN A 112 18.44 -0.29 -25.13
C GLN A 112 18.49 -1.30 -23.98
N GLN A 113 19.66 -1.91 -23.78
CA GLN A 113 19.92 -2.97 -22.81
C GLN A 113 19.86 -2.55 -21.34
N TRP A 114 19.99 -1.26 -21.04
CA TRP A 114 19.84 -0.71 -19.70
C TRP A 114 18.48 -0.05 -19.54
N GLY A 115 17.92 -0.15 -18.35
CA GLY A 115 16.65 0.46 -18.01
C GLY A 115 16.66 1.04 -16.60
N ILE A 116 16.11 2.24 -16.45
CA ILE A 116 15.81 2.83 -15.14
C ILE A 116 14.35 3.29 -15.09
N ALA A 117 13.65 2.90 -14.04
CA ALA A 117 12.32 3.42 -13.71
C ALA A 117 12.32 3.92 -12.27
N VAL A 118 11.75 5.11 -12.06
CA VAL A 118 11.62 5.76 -10.76
C VAL A 118 10.17 6.19 -10.58
N SER A 119 9.65 5.90 -9.41
CA SER A 119 8.31 6.29 -8.99
C SER A 119 8.36 6.97 -7.64
N ALA A 120 7.55 8.01 -7.46
CA ALA A 120 7.39 8.71 -6.21
C ALA A 120 5.91 8.98 -5.91
N SER A 121 5.56 9.02 -4.63
CA SER A 121 4.18 9.28 -4.22
C SER A 121 4.07 10.03 -2.90
N ALA A 122 3.03 10.85 -2.81
CA ALA A 122 2.63 11.55 -1.60
C ALA A 122 1.16 11.24 -1.30
N PHE A 123 0.86 10.98 -0.04
CA PHE A 123 -0.49 10.74 0.45
C PHE A 123 -0.68 11.46 1.79
N ARG A 124 -1.78 12.19 1.91
CA ARG A 124 -2.23 12.81 3.16
C ARG A 124 -3.69 12.47 3.39
N ARG A 125 -4.03 12.09 4.62
CA ARG A 125 -5.41 11.95 5.06
C ARG A 125 -5.54 12.32 6.53
N ASP A 126 -6.47 13.23 6.79
CA ASP A 126 -6.91 13.61 8.11
C ASP A 126 -8.31 13.03 8.30
N PHE A 127 -8.58 12.27 9.36
CA PHE A 127 -9.93 11.80 9.68
C PHE A 127 -10.15 11.79 11.20
N THR A 128 -11.38 12.08 11.61
CA THR A 128 -11.77 12.05 13.02
C THR A 128 -12.79 10.96 13.19
N THR A 129 -12.60 10.14 14.21
CA THR A 129 -13.58 9.13 14.62
C THR A 129 -14.23 9.59 15.92
N ALA A 130 -15.55 9.54 15.98
CA ALA A 130 -16.30 9.70 17.21
C ALA A 130 -16.87 8.34 17.60
N GLU A 131 -16.51 7.84 18.77
CA GLU A 131 -17.02 6.62 19.34
C GLU A 131 -17.89 6.96 20.56
N PHE A 132 -19.09 6.37 20.60
CA PHE A 132 -19.95 6.42 21.77
C PHE A 132 -19.58 5.26 22.69
N ASN A 133 -18.99 5.58 23.83
CA ASN A 133 -18.56 4.59 24.82
C ASN A 133 -19.43 4.71 26.08
N PRO A 134 -20.39 3.79 26.30
CA PRO A 134 -21.12 3.75 27.56
C PRO A 134 -20.20 3.24 28.67
N ALA A 135 -19.90 4.11 29.65
CA ALA A 135 -18.91 3.81 30.70
C ALA A 135 -19.35 2.67 31.63
N THR A 136 -20.64 2.63 31.98
CA THR A 136 -21.27 1.60 32.84
C THR A 136 -22.71 1.39 32.39
N TRP A 137 -23.25 0.18 32.58
CA TRP A 137 -24.66 -0.15 32.32
C TRP A 137 -25.40 -0.48 33.61
N ASN A 138 -26.56 0.12 33.80
CA ASN A 138 -27.45 -0.08 34.95
C ASN A 138 -28.73 -0.83 34.52
N ASP A 139 -29.22 -1.71 35.40
CA ASP A 139 -30.51 -2.38 35.23
C ASP A 139 -31.60 -1.55 35.93
N VAL A 140 -32.58 -1.11 35.16
CA VAL A 140 -33.81 -0.51 35.68
C VAL A 140 -35.00 -1.34 35.18
N ASP A 141 -35.66 -2.05 36.09
CA ASP A 141 -36.81 -2.91 35.82
C ASP A 141 -36.58 -3.96 34.71
N GLY A 142 -35.41 -4.60 34.69
CA GLY A 142 -35.02 -5.62 33.70
C GLY A 142 -34.56 -5.03 32.36
N THR A 143 -34.42 -3.71 32.28
CA THR A 143 -33.92 -3.00 31.09
C THR A 143 -32.53 -2.44 31.38
N MET A 144 -31.54 -2.91 30.61
CA MET A 144 -30.18 -2.38 30.67
C MET A 144 -30.14 -0.99 30.00
N ILE A 145 -29.80 0.04 30.77
CA ILE A 145 -29.60 1.41 30.30
C ILE A 145 -28.17 1.86 30.60
N PRO A 146 -27.51 2.60 29.70
CA PRO A 146 -26.20 3.17 29.99
C PRO A 146 -26.33 4.23 31.09
N GLU A 147 -25.49 4.15 32.12
CA GLU A 147 -25.44 5.13 33.22
C GLU A 147 -24.89 6.47 32.73
N ASP A 148 -23.83 6.41 31.93
CA ASP A 148 -23.21 7.54 31.26
C ASP A 148 -22.87 7.15 29.83
N LEU A 149 -23.02 8.13 28.92
CA LEU A 149 -22.63 8.02 27.52
C LEU A 149 -21.49 8.98 27.26
N GLU A 150 -20.27 8.46 27.23
CA GLU A 150 -19.08 9.26 26.88
C GLU A 150 -18.88 9.24 25.37
N THR A 151 -18.46 10.38 24.80
CA THR A 151 -18.08 10.45 23.39
C THR A 151 -16.58 10.67 23.29
N ASN A 152 -15.88 9.64 22.82
CA ASN A 152 -14.45 9.73 22.54
C ASN A 152 -14.27 10.24 21.12
N VAL A 153 -13.58 11.37 20.98
CA VAL A 153 -13.22 11.95 19.69
C VAL A 153 -11.73 11.76 19.50
N GLU A 154 -11.34 11.03 18.47
CA GLU A 154 -9.94 10.79 18.12
C GLU A 154 -9.61 11.33 16.74
N ASP A 155 -8.56 12.17 16.68
CA ASP A 155 -8.04 12.73 15.45
C ASP A 155 -6.86 11.90 14.94
N HIS A 156 -6.99 11.48 13.69
CA HIS A 156 -5.98 10.69 12.99
C HIS A 156 -5.48 11.47 11.79
N ASN A 157 -4.20 11.83 11.80
CA ASN A 157 -3.53 12.47 10.68
C ASN A 157 -2.48 11.51 10.14
N ARG A 158 -2.52 11.22 8.83
CA ARG A 158 -1.54 10.32 8.21
C ARG A 158 -0.90 10.98 7.01
N ASP A 159 0.41 11.12 7.08
CA ASP A 159 1.27 11.60 6.01
C ASP A 159 2.21 10.51 5.54
N ARG A 160 2.25 10.27 4.24
CA ARG A 160 3.09 9.22 3.65
C ARG A 160 3.80 9.70 2.40
N TYR A 161 5.09 9.42 2.35
CA TYR A 161 5.93 9.62 1.18
C TYR A 161 6.64 8.31 0.84
N SER A 162 6.58 7.93 -0.44
CA SER A 162 7.22 6.70 -0.92
C SER A 162 8.01 6.97 -2.19
N VAL A 163 9.13 6.27 -2.35
CA VAL A 163 9.97 6.28 -3.54
C VAL A 163 10.32 4.84 -3.89
N ASN A 164 10.16 4.48 -5.16
CA ASN A 164 10.59 3.20 -5.73
C ASN A 164 11.53 3.45 -6.89
N THR A 165 12.59 2.66 -6.97
CA THR A 165 13.60 2.75 -8.03
C THR A 165 13.93 1.35 -8.53
N ASN A 166 13.82 1.15 -9.84
CA ASN A 166 14.08 -0.11 -10.51
C ASN A 166 15.16 0.11 -11.57
N LEU A 167 16.29 -0.58 -11.42
CA LEU A 167 17.37 -0.64 -12.38
C LEU A 167 17.40 -2.04 -12.99
N ASP A 168 17.43 -2.12 -14.32
CA ASP A 168 17.45 -3.36 -15.07
C ASP A 168 18.58 -3.33 -16.10
N TYR A 169 19.26 -4.46 -16.26
CA TYR A 169 20.23 -4.69 -17.33
C TYR A 169 19.97 -6.03 -18.00
N ARG A 170 19.69 -6.03 -19.30
CA ARG A 170 19.43 -7.23 -20.11
C ARG A 170 20.69 -7.59 -20.90
N PHE A 171 21.32 -8.72 -20.57
CA PHE A 171 22.51 -9.24 -21.27
C PHE A 171 22.14 -9.94 -22.57
N THR A 172 21.06 -10.71 -22.52
CA THR A 172 20.52 -11.51 -23.62
C THR A 172 19.00 -11.46 -23.53
N SER A 173 18.30 -12.15 -24.44
CA SER A 173 16.84 -12.30 -24.38
C SER A 173 16.35 -13.06 -23.14
N THR A 174 17.23 -13.75 -22.41
CA THR A 174 16.88 -14.61 -21.27
C THR A 174 17.56 -14.23 -19.96
N SER A 175 18.72 -13.56 -20.00
CA SER A 175 19.50 -13.18 -18.82
C SER A 175 19.34 -11.70 -18.50
N ARG A 176 18.88 -11.41 -17.28
CA ARG A 176 18.77 -10.05 -16.76
C ARG A 176 19.40 -9.93 -15.37
N LEU A 177 20.09 -8.82 -15.12
CA LEU A 177 20.38 -8.35 -13.76
C LEU A 177 19.43 -7.24 -13.41
N TYR A 178 19.10 -7.15 -12.13
CA TYR A 178 18.22 -6.11 -11.64
C TYR A 178 18.65 -5.64 -10.25
N ALA A 179 18.40 -4.36 -9.97
CA ALA A 179 18.40 -3.80 -8.62
C ALA A 179 17.07 -3.10 -8.39
N ARG A 180 16.50 -3.29 -7.19
CA ARG A 180 15.19 -2.77 -6.80
C ARG A 180 15.34 -2.09 -5.45
N GLY A 181 14.93 -0.84 -5.37
CA GLY A 181 14.90 -0.05 -4.15
C GLY A 181 13.47 0.42 -3.87
N TYR A 182 13.05 0.32 -2.61
CA TYR A 182 11.79 0.89 -2.16
C TYR A 182 12.01 1.53 -0.79
N TYR A 183 11.57 2.78 -0.65
CA TYR A 183 11.59 3.53 0.58
C TYR A 183 10.20 4.10 0.82
N SER A 184 9.71 3.98 2.06
CA SER A 184 8.47 4.62 2.47
C SER A 184 8.63 5.14 3.88
N HIS A 185 8.15 6.37 4.09
CA HIS A 185 8.06 6.99 5.38
C HIS A 185 6.60 7.38 5.63
N THR A 186 6.07 6.96 6.78
CA THR A 186 4.73 7.34 7.24
C THR A 186 4.86 8.04 8.59
N ALA A 187 4.26 9.22 8.71
CA ALA A 187 4.04 9.92 9.95
C ALA A 187 2.55 9.80 10.32
N GLU A 188 2.29 9.49 11.59
CA GLU A 188 0.97 9.30 12.21
C GLU A 188 0.93 10.08 13.52
#